data_AF-A0A084T7K3-F1
#
_entry.id   AF-A0A084T7K3-F1
#
_cell.length_a   1.000
_cell.length_b   1.000
_cell.length_c   1.000
_cell.angle_alpha   90.00
_cell.angle_beta   90.00
_cell.angle_gamma   90.00
#
_symmetry.space_group_name_H-M   'P 1'
#
loop_
_entity.id
_entity.type
_entity.pdbx_description
1 polymer ?
#
loop_
_entity_poly.entity_id
_entity_poly.type
_entity_poly.pdbx_seq_one_letter_code
_entity_poly.pdbx_strand_id
1 'polypeptide(L)'
;MSKLGNRGASTSISRKKQGKEKSERITTVRKSVTTSYKVPPLTLRMSLTDKKQITDWVADLQSGTERKLSSAKLFRALAQHRDGLSEREREDFDALLIQLMERMN
;
A
#
# COMPACT_ATOMS: atom_id res chain seq x y z
N MET A 1 49.43 20.76 44.39
CA MET A 1 48.27 20.83 45.30
C MET A 1 48.10 22.26 45.80
N SER A 2 46.85 22.64 46.07
CA SER A 2 46.36 23.87 46.73
C SER A 2 46.23 25.11 45.82
N LYS A 3 45.13 25.88 45.84
CA LYS A 3 43.70 25.69 46.19
C LYS A 3 43.02 27.02 45.80
N LEU A 4 41.75 26.95 45.42
CA LEU A 4 40.91 28.04 44.89
C LEU A 4 40.88 29.32 45.75
N GLY A 5 40.63 30.45 45.07
CA GLY A 5 40.17 31.71 45.67
C GLY A 5 39.10 32.40 44.82
N ASN A 6 37.84 32.03 45.10
CA ASN A 6 36.65 32.89 45.19
C ASN A 6 35.98 33.50 43.94
N ARG A 7 34.80 32.94 43.66
CA ARG A 7 33.66 33.49 42.91
C ARG A 7 33.13 34.78 43.57
N GLY A 8 32.75 35.74 42.72
CA GLY A 8 31.68 36.72 42.95
C GLY A 8 31.33 37.33 41.60
N ALA A 9 30.24 36.93 40.93
CA ALA A 9 28.88 37.48 41.04
C ALA A 9 28.82 38.99 40.75
N SER A 10 27.94 39.57 39.94
CA SER A 10 26.90 39.12 39.02
C SER A 10 26.26 40.40 38.47
N THR A 11 25.90 40.42 37.17
CA THR A 11 24.77 41.17 36.57
C THR A 11 24.61 42.68 36.84
N SER A 12 24.55 43.46 35.76
CA SER A 12 23.62 44.59 35.67
C SER A 12 23.01 44.67 34.28
N ILE A 13 21.69 44.64 34.28
CA ILE A 13 20.76 44.61 33.17
C ILE A 13 20.87 45.85 32.28
N SER A 14 20.88 45.65 30.96
CA SER A 14 20.13 46.52 30.06
C SER A 14 19.47 45.68 28.96
N ARG A 15 18.16 45.49 29.09
CA ARG A 15 17.28 45.07 27.99
C ARG A 15 16.79 46.33 27.29
N LYS A 16 16.90 46.39 25.96
CA LYS A 16 15.78 46.82 25.11
C LYS A 16 15.83 46.11 23.76
N LYS A 17 14.67 45.50 23.44
CA LYS A 17 14.28 44.78 22.22
C LYS A 17 14.04 45.77 21.06
N GLN A 18 14.36 45.39 19.82
CA GLN A 18 13.44 45.05 18.69
C GLN A 18 13.98 45.44 17.29
N GLY A 19 13.83 44.51 16.32
CA GLY A 19 14.03 44.68 14.86
C GLY A 19 15.13 43.77 14.27
N LYS A 20 14.90 42.48 13.97
CA LYS A 20 14.45 41.88 12.67
C LYS A 20 15.15 42.54 11.46
N GLU A 21 15.94 41.87 10.62
CA GLU A 21 15.85 40.53 10.00
C GLU A 21 17.23 40.02 9.54
N LYS A 22 17.52 38.72 9.75
CA LYS A 22 18.60 38.00 9.06
C LYS A 22 17.99 37.25 7.87
N SER A 23 18.44 37.52 6.65
CA SER A 23 18.04 36.74 5.47
C SER A 23 18.81 35.42 5.42
N GLU A 24 18.41 34.45 6.24
CA GLU A 24 18.79 33.05 6.05
C GLU A 24 17.91 32.49 4.92
N ARG A 25 18.44 32.52 3.69
CA ARG A 25 17.76 32.01 2.50
C ARG A 25 17.68 30.48 2.59
N ILE A 26 16.51 29.97 2.96
CA ILE A 26 16.22 28.53 2.91
C ILE A 26 16.27 28.09 1.45
N THR A 27 17.34 27.39 1.05
CA THR A 27 17.41 26.72 -0.25
C THR A 27 16.60 25.43 -0.17
N THR A 28 15.36 25.43 -0.66
CA THR A 28 14.59 24.21 -0.82
C THR A 28 15.09 23.47 -2.06
N VAL A 29 16.03 22.53 -1.87
CA VAL A 29 16.25 21.51 -2.90
C VAL A 29 14.97 20.67 -2.95
N ARG A 30 14.23 20.73 -4.07
CA ARG A 30 13.10 19.83 -4.33
C ARG A 30 13.65 18.40 -4.28
N LYS A 31 13.42 17.68 -3.17
CA LYS A 31 13.57 16.22 -3.16
C LYS A 31 12.70 15.69 -4.28
N SER A 32 13.31 15.10 -5.30
CA SER A 32 12.59 14.36 -6.33
C SER A 32 11.65 13.39 -5.62
N VAL A 33 10.35 13.54 -5.86
CA VAL A 33 9.33 12.64 -5.33
C VAL A 33 9.70 11.24 -5.79
N THR A 34 10.25 10.43 -4.89
CA THR A 34 10.21 8.98 -5.05
C THR A 34 8.72 8.68 -5.11
N THR A 35 8.22 8.35 -6.29
CA THR A 35 6.90 7.76 -6.45
C THR A 35 6.94 6.38 -5.81
N SER A 36 7.01 6.34 -4.48
CA SER A 36 6.44 5.24 -3.72
C SER A 36 4.98 5.30 -4.09
N TYR A 37 4.53 4.40 -4.97
CA TYR A 37 3.14 4.29 -5.39
C TYR A 37 2.26 4.54 -4.16
N LYS A 38 1.62 5.71 -4.13
CA LYS A 38 0.82 6.20 -3.00
C LYS A 38 -0.57 5.56 -3.07
N VAL A 39 -0.58 4.28 -3.36
CA VAL A 39 -1.74 3.41 -3.32
C VAL A 39 -1.30 2.35 -2.32
N PRO A 40 -1.76 2.41 -1.06
CA PRO A 40 -1.63 1.27 -0.17
C PRO A 40 -2.12 0.05 -0.97
N PRO A 41 -1.39 -1.07 -1.01
CA PRO A 41 -1.87 -2.23 -1.74
C PRO A 41 -3.27 -2.53 -1.22
N LEU A 42 -4.29 -2.25 -2.05
CA LEU A 42 -5.66 -2.59 -1.75
C LEU A 42 -5.68 -4.11 -1.81
N THR A 43 -5.41 -4.73 -0.67
CA THR A 43 -5.57 -6.15 -0.51
C THR A 43 -7.03 -6.42 -0.77
N LEU A 44 -7.32 -7.26 -1.78
CA LEU A 44 -8.67 -7.67 -2.10
C LEU A 44 -9.32 -8.20 -0.81
N ARG A 45 -10.27 -7.44 -0.27
CA ARG A 45 -10.94 -7.80 0.99
C ARG A 45 -12.03 -8.78 0.64
N MET A 46 -11.79 -10.05 0.97
CA MET A 46 -12.74 -11.14 0.78
C MET A 46 -13.26 -11.60 2.14
N SER A 47 -14.51 -12.06 2.17
CA SER A 47 -15.06 -12.71 3.37
C SER A 47 -14.28 -13.99 3.68
N LEU A 48 -14.35 -14.45 4.93
CA LEU A 48 -13.71 -15.72 5.31
C LEU A 48 -14.30 -16.91 4.54
N THR A 49 -15.60 -16.86 4.24
CA THR A 49 -16.31 -17.87 3.46
C THR A 49 -15.78 -17.93 2.04
N ASP A 50 -15.66 -16.79 1.35
CA ASP A 50 -15.17 -16.76 -0.03
C ASP A 50 -13.71 -17.22 -0.11
N LYS A 51 -12.88 -16.81 0.86
CA LYS A 51 -11.50 -17.28 0.97
C LYS A 51 -11.41 -18.78 1.10
N LYS A 52 -12.30 -19.39 1.91
CA LYS A 52 -12.36 -20.84 2.08
C LYS A 52 -12.74 -21.51 0.77
N GLN A 53 -13.83 -21.08 0.13
CA GLN A 53 -14.28 -21.65 -1.14
C GLN A 53 -13.19 -21.63 -2.23
N ILE A 54 -12.47 -20.52 -2.36
CA ILE A 54 -11.36 -20.41 -3.33
C ILE A 54 -10.18 -21.29 -2.93
N THR A 55 -9.89 -21.41 -1.64
CA THR A 55 -8.79 -22.28 -1.17
C THR A 55 -9.10 -23.75 -1.41
N ASP A 56 -10.33 -24.17 -1.11
CA ASP A 56 -10.82 -25.53 -1.35
C ASP A 56 -10.77 -25.84 -2.86
N TRP A 57 -11.23 -24.93 -3.72
CA TRP A 57 -11.13 -25.11 -5.17
C TRP A 57 -9.66 -25.22 -5.66
N VAL A 58 -8.75 -24.42 -5.12
CA VAL A 58 -7.31 -24.54 -5.44
C VAL A 58 -6.76 -25.89 -4.99
N ALA A 59 -7.19 -26.41 -3.84
CA ALA A 59 -6.78 -27.73 -3.35
C ALA A 59 -7.30 -28.85 -4.27
N ASP A 60 -8.53 -28.76 -4.73
CA ASP A 60 -9.11 -29.70 -5.69
C ASP A 60 -8.29 -29.71 -6.99
N LEU A 61 -7.99 -28.53 -7.54
CA LEU A 61 -7.16 -28.41 -8.75
C LEU A 61 -5.72 -28.91 -8.51
N GLN A 62 -5.18 -28.71 -7.32
CA GLN A 62 -3.84 -29.18 -6.95
C GLN A 62 -3.73 -30.70 -6.98
N SER A 63 -4.82 -31.44 -6.72
CA SER A 63 -4.83 -32.91 -6.81
C SER A 63 -4.59 -33.42 -8.25
N GLY A 64 -4.94 -32.63 -9.26
CA GLY A 64 -4.76 -32.96 -10.68
C GLY A 64 -3.43 -32.48 -11.28
N THR A 65 -2.55 -31.85 -10.50
CA THR A 65 -1.28 -31.34 -11.02
C THR A 65 -0.13 -31.47 -10.02
N GLU A 66 1.06 -31.80 -10.52
CA GLU A 66 2.27 -31.83 -9.70
C GLU A 66 2.81 -30.42 -9.37
N ARG A 67 2.31 -29.38 -10.06
CA ARG A 67 2.80 -28.01 -9.88
C ARG A 67 2.04 -27.31 -8.77
N LYS A 68 2.74 -26.53 -7.95
CA LYS A 68 2.12 -25.69 -6.91
C LYS A 68 1.16 -24.67 -7.53
N LEU A 69 -0.12 -24.78 -7.21
CA LEU A 69 -1.17 -23.83 -7.52
C LEU A 69 -1.38 -22.87 -6.36
N SER A 70 -1.81 -21.67 -6.67
CA SER A 70 -2.21 -20.67 -5.70
C SER A 70 -3.46 -19.97 -6.20
N SER A 71 -4.22 -19.34 -5.30
CA SER A 71 -5.43 -18.58 -5.67
C SER A 71 -5.12 -17.50 -6.70
N ALA A 72 -3.93 -16.90 -6.65
CA ALA A 72 -3.50 -15.92 -7.66
C ALA A 72 -3.32 -16.54 -9.06
N LYS A 73 -2.82 -17.78 -9.14
CA LYS A 73 -2.71 -18.51 -10.42
C LYS A 73 -4.09 -18.88 -10.96
N LEU A 74 -5.02 -19.28 -10.09
CA LEU A 74 -6.41 -19.54 -10.46
C LEU A 74 -7.06 -18.29 -11.07
N PHE A 75 -6.98 -17.14 -10.40
CA PHE A 75 -7.55 -15.90 -10.94
C PHE A 75 -6.91 -15.48 -12.26
N ARG A 76 -5.59 -15.63 -12.40
CA ARG A 76 -4.89 -15.36 -13.66
C ARG A 76 -5.36 -16.31 -14.77
N ALA A 77 -5.55 -17.60 -14.46
CA ALA A 77 -6.04 -18.58 -15.43
C ALA A 77 -7.46 -18.24 -15.91
N LEU A 78 -8.35 -17.82 -15.01
CA LEU A 78 -9.70 -17.38 -15.38
C LEU A 78 -9.69 -16.15 -16.30
N ALA A 79 -8.83 -15.17 -16.01
CA ALA A 79 -8.67 -14.00 -16.87
C ALA A 79 -8.17 -14.39 -18.27
N GLN A 80 -7.15 -15.26 -18.33
CA GLN A 80 -6.63 -15.78 -19.61
C GLN A 80 -7.66 -16.62 -20.36
N HIS A 81 -8.47 -17.39 -19.65
CA HIS A 81 -9.52 -18.20 -20.25
C HIS A 81 -10.56 -17.30 -20.93
N ARG A 82 -11.01 -16.25 -20.25
CA ARG A 82 -11.92 -15.24 -20.81
C ARG A 82 -11.37 -14.59 -22.08
N ASP A 83 -10.07 -14.28 -22.10
CA ASP A 83 -9.43 -13.65 -23.27
C ASP A 83 -9.29 -14.61 -24.46
N GLY A 84 -9.34 -15.93 -24.21
CA GLY A 84 -9.29 -16.96 -25.24
C GLY A 84 -10.64 -17.36 -25.84
N LEU A 85 -11.75 -16.84 -25.32
CA LEU A 85 -13.10 -17.13 -25.81
C LEU A 85 -13.41 -16.36 -27.10
N SER A 86 -14.26 -16.92 -27.96
CA SER A 86 -14.85 -16.17 -29.06
C SER A 86 -15.77 -15.07 -28.54
N GLU A 87 -16.13 -14.10 -29.41
CA GLU A 87 -16.95 -12.95 -29.03
C GLU A 87 -18.30 -13.39 -28.41
N ARG A 88 -18.98 -14.36 -29.03
CA ARG A 88 -20.25 -14.89 -28.54
C ARG A 88 -20.11 -15.66 -27.22
N GLU A 89 -19.10 -16.51 -27.11
CA GLU A 89 -18.84 -17.27 -25.87
C GLU A 89 -18.47 -16.34 -24.72
N ARG A 90 -17.77 -15.24 -25.01
CA ARG A 90 -17.39 -14.24 -24.03
C ARG A 90 -18.60 -13.44 -23.55
N GLU A 91 -19.51 -13.08 -24.44
CA GLU A 91 -20.79 -12.44 -24.07
C GLU A 91 -21.60 -13.34 -23.13
N ASP A 92 -21.74 -14.63 -23.46
CA ASP A 92 -22.44 -15.61 -22.63
C ASP A 92 -21.75 -15.78 -21.26
N PHE A 93 -20.41 -15.87 -21.25
CA PHE A 93 -19.61 -15.97 -20.03
C PHE A 93 -19.75 -14.73 -19.14
N ASP A 94 -19.64 -13.53 -19.71
CA ASP A 94 -19.78 -12.27 -18.98
C ASP A 94 -21.22 -12.10 -18.45
N ALA A 95 -22.24 -12.49 -19.22
CA ALA A 95 -23.64 -12.46 -18.79
C ALA A 95 -23.91 -13.38 -17.59
N LEU A 96 -23.34 -14.59 -17.59
CA LEU A 96 -23.44 -15.51 -16.44
C LEU A 96 -22.77 -14.94 -15.20
N LEU A 97 -21.59 -14.34 -15.33
CA LEU A 97 -20.90 -13.70 -14.21
C LEU A 97 -21.72 -12.55 -13.62
N ILE A 98 -22.32 -11.71 -14.47
CA ILE A 98 -23.17 -10.60 -14.04
C ILE A 98 -24.37 -11.14 -13.24
N GLN A 99 -25.09 -12.14 -13.76
CA GLN A 99 -26.23 -12.74 -13.05
C GLN A 99 -25.83 -13.32 -11.69
N LEU A 100 -24.66 -13.94 -11.59
CA LEU A 100 -24.16 -14.46 -10.32
C LEU A 100 -23.82 -13.33 -9.34
N MET A 101 -23.17 -12.27 -9.80
CA MET A 101 -22.84 -11.10 -8.97
C MET A 101 -24.10 -10.39 -8.46
N GLU A 102 -25.14 -10.29 -9.28
CA GLU A 102 -26.42 -9.70 -8.87
C GLU A 102 -27.13 -10.51 -7.79
N ARG A 103 -27.01 -11.84 -7.79
CA ARG A 103 -27.58 -12.71 -6.74
C ARG A 103 -26.81 -12.66 -5.42
N MET A 104 -25.58 -12.16 -5.44
CA MET A 104 -24.72 -12.04 -4.25
C MET A 104 -24.94 -10.72 -3.50
N ASN A 105 -25.56 -9.72 -4.13
CA ASN A 105 -25.94 -8.43 -3.55
C ASN A 105 -27.36 -8.49 -2.96
#